data_AF-A3IPV6-F1
#
_entry.id   AF-A3IPV6-F1
#
_cell.length_a   1.000
_cell.length_b   1.000
_cell.length_c   1.000
_cell.angle_alpha   90.00
_cell.angle_beta   90.00
_cell.angle_gamma   90.00
#
_symmetry.space_group_name_H-M   'P 1'
#
loop_
_entity.id
_entity.type
_entity.pdbx_description
1 polymer ?
#
loop_
_entity_poly.entity_id
_entity_poly.type
_entity_poly.pdbx_seq_one_letter_code
_entity_poly.pdbx_strand_id
1 'polypeptide(L)'
;MLPLILAQSTSGSGASSALSNLISIIVYLAGAFFCWKIYEKCGVENAWFAWIPILGTYANFQAGDEENPLLWTILLFVPCINIVAIVKLIIAWVTICRKLEKSPWLLLLMPCFSVLILGYLAYG
;
A
#
# COMPACT_ATOMS: atom_id res chain seq x y z
N MET A 1 9.74 -22.52 41.70
CA MET A 1 10.53 -21.69 40.76
C MET A 1 10.81 -22.42 39.45
N LEU A 2 11.28 -23.68 39.47
CA LEU A 2 11.48 -24.51 38.26
C LEU A 2 10.26 -24.72 37.34
N PRO A 3 9.02 -24.96 37.83
CA PRO A 3 7.85 -25.16 36.94
C PRO A 3 7.38 -23.88 36.24
N LEU A 4 7.74 -22.70 36.75
CA LEU A 4 7.34 -21.41 36.17
C LEU A 4 8.20 -21.06 34.94
N ILE A 5 9.48 -21.46 34.96
CA ILE A 5 10.41 -21.32 33.84
C ILE A 5 9.99 -22.24 32.67
N LEU A 6 9.47 -23.43 32.96
CA LEU A 6 8.98 -24.39 31.96
C LEU A 6 7.62 -23.99 31.35
N ALA A 7 6.82 -23.20 32.06
CA ALA A 7 5.59 -22.62 31.51
C ALA A 7 5.89 -21.47 30.55
N GLN A 8 6.92 -20.65 30.82
CA GLN A 8 7.34 -19.57 29.92
C GLN A 8 7.99 -20.08 28.63
N SER A 9 8.70 -21.22 28.67
CA SER A 9 9.31 -21.83 27.48
C SER A 9 8.31 -22.42 26.48
N THR A 10 7.05 -22.61 26.87
CA THR A 10 5.98 -23.07 25.96
C THR A 10 5.33 -21.91 25.18
N SER A 11 5.74 -20.67 25.45
CA SER A 11 5.42 -19.50 24.61
C SER A 11 6.34 -19.49 23.38
N GLY A 12 6.21 -20.49 22.51
CA GLY A 12 6.90 -20.55 21.22
C GLY A 12 6.39 -19.47 20.26
N SER A 13 6.64 -18.19 20.57
CA SER A 13 6.18 -17.02 19.82
C SER A 13 7.32 -16.23 19.16
N GLY A 14 8.58 -16.47 19.55
CA GLY A 14 9.74 -15.75 19.02
C GLY A 14 10.09 -16.09 17.56
N ALA A 15 10.16 -17.38 17.19
CA ALA A 15 10.48 -17.79 15.81
C ALA A 15 9.36 -17.42 14.82
N SER A 16 8.10 -17.56 15.26
CA SER A 16 6.89 -17.18 14.51
C SER A 16 6.85 -15.66 14.25
N SER A 17 7.26 -14.85 15.25
CA SER A 17 7.35 -13.39 15.10
C SER A 17 8.46 -12.94 14.15
N ALA A 18 9.62 -13.61 14.13
CA ALA A 18 10.72 -13.25 13.23
C ALA A 18 10.36 -13.53 11.76
N LEU A 19 9.74 -14.69 11.50
CA LEU A 19 9.27 -15.06 10.16
C LEU A 19 8.15 -14.14 9.68
N SER A 20 7.17 -13.81 10.53
CA SER A 20 6.09 -12.88 10.16
C SER A 20 6.61 -11.48 9.85
N ASN A 21 7.56 -10.97 10.64
CA ASN A 21 8.20 -9.69 10.38
C ASN A 21 8.96 -9.70 9.05
N LEU A 22 9.73 -10.74 8.76
CA LEU A 22 10.46 -10.87 7.50
C LEU A 22 9.50 -10.89 6.29
N ILE A 23 8.43 -11.69 6.37
CA ILE A 23 7.39 -11.74 5.33
C ILE A 23 6.76 -10.37 5.13
N SER A 24 6.43 -9.65 6.22
CA SER A 24 5.83 -8.31 6.13
C SER A 24 6.73 -7.30 5.42
N ILE A 25 8.05 -7.36 5.66
CA ILE A 25 9.04 -6.51 5.01
C ILE A 25 9.13 -6.85 3.52
N ILE A 26 9.18 -8.14 3.16
CA ILE A 26 9.23 -8.57 1.76
C ILE A 26 7.96 -8.11 1.00
N VAL A 27 6.79 -8.31 1.60
CA VAL A 27 5.50 -7.88 1.04
C VAL A 27 5.47 -6.36 0.85
N TYR A 28 5.96 -5.61 1.84
CA TYR A 28 6.08 -4.16 1.74
C TYR A 28 6.97 -3.72 0.57
N LEU A 29 8.19 -4.28 0.48
CA LEU A 29 9.14 -3.94 -0.58
C LEU A 29 8.61 -4.31 -1.96
N ALA A 30 7.93 -5.46 -2.09
CA ALA A 30 7.29 -5.88 -3.34
C ALA A 30 6.16 -4.91 -3.73
N GLY A 31 5.28 -4.55 -2.78
CA GLY A 31 4.21 -3.58 -3.02
C GLY A 31 4.75 -2.21 -3.43
N ALA A 32 5.75 -1.69 -2.72
CA ALA A 32 6.40 -0.42 -3.02
C ALA A 32 7.07 -0.43 -4.41
N PHE A 33 7.73 -1.53 -4.76
CA PHE A 33 8.35 -1.69 -6.09
C PHE A 33 7.32 -1.68 -7.22
N PHE A 34 6.18 -2.38 -7.06
CA PHE A 34 5.12 -2.35 -8.07
C PHE A 34 4.45 -0.96 -8.16
N CYS A 35 4.21 -0.30 -7.03
CA CYS A 35 3.72 1.08 -7.03
C CYS A 35 4.70 2.02 -7.75
N TRP A 36 6.01 1.89 -7.53
CA TRP A 36 7.02 2.67 -8.24
C TRP A 36 6.88 2.52 -9.76
N LYS A 37 6.76 1.28 -10.26
CA LYS A 37 6.56 1.00 -11.69
C LYS A 37 5.24 1.56 -12.23
N ILE A 38 4.17 1.48 -11.45
CA ILE A 38 2.88 2.09 -11.78
C ILE A 38 3.03 3.61 -11.91
N TYR A 39 3.68 4.26 -10.95
CA TYR A 39 3.86 5.71 -10.96
C TYR A 39 4.73 6.18 -12.14
N GLU A 40 5.77 5.42 -12.50
CA GLU A 40 6.56 5.67 -13.72
C GLU A 40 5.67 5.61 -14.96
N LYS A 41 4.82 4.59 -15.09
CA LYS A 41 3.86 4.46 -16.20
C LYS A 41 2.81 5.59 -16.21
N CYS A 42 2.44 6.09 -15.04
CA CYS A 42 1.52 7.23 -14.91
C CYS A 42 2.19 8.59 -15.09
N GLY A 43 3.49 8.66 -15.36
CA GLY A 43 4.22 9.90 -15.61
C GLY A 43 4.46 10.76 -14.36
N VAL A 44 4.46 10.16 -13.17
CA VAL A 44 4.73 10.87 -11.92
C VAL A 44 6.22 11.20 -11.81
N GLU A 45 6.56 12.49 -11.73
CA GLU A 45 7.95 12.98 -11.66
C GLU A 45 8.74 12.33 -10.50
N ASN A 46 8.10 12.18 -9.34
CA ASN A 46 8.70 11.60 -8.14
C ASN A 46 8.21 10.17 -7.86
N ALA A 47 8.21 9.32 -8.89
CA ALA A 47 7.73 7.93 -8.78
C ALA A 47 8.40 7.13 -7.65
N TRP A 48 9.65 7.45 -7.28
CA TRP A 48 10.37 6.82 -6.17
C TRP A 48 9.70 7.04 -4.79
N PHE A 49 8.76 7.99 -4.67
CA PHE A 49 7.98 8.20 -3.45
C PHE A 49 7.22 6.95 -2.99
N ALA A 50 7.01 5.96 -3.87
CA ALA A 50 6.46 4.65 -3.51
C ALA A 50 7.16 3.94 -2.34
N TRP A 51 8.46 4.21 -2.12
CA TRP A 51 9.25 3.60 -1.05
C TRP A 51 8.96 4.14 0.34
N ILE A 52 8.31 5.30 0.44
CA ILE A 52 8.01 5.98 1.70
C ILE A 52 6.49 6.01 1.88
N PRO A 53 5.89 5.42 2.94
CA PRO A 53 4.44 5.21 3.00
C PRO A 53 3.60 6.47 2.82
N ILE A 54 4.02 7.56 3.47
CA ILE A 54 3.32 8.85 3.40
C ILE A 54 3.46 9.47 2.00
N LEU A 55 4.65 9.43 1.42
CA LEU A 55 4.89 9.98 0.09
C LEU A 55 4.28 9.11 -1.01
N GLY A 56 4.18 7.79 -0.82
CA GLY A 56 3.48 6.87 -1.73
C GLY A 56 1.99 7.18 -1.77
N THR A 57 1.41 7.59 -0.64
CA THR A 57 0.02 8.08 -0.60
C THR A 57 -0.15 9.35 -1.41
N TYR A 58 0.78 10.30 -1.28
CA TYR A 58 0.82 11.50 -2.11
C TYR A 58 0.99 11.17 -3.61
N ALA A 59 1.88 10.24 -3.94
CA ALA A 59 2.10 9.78 -5.31
C ALA A 59 0.87 9.07 -5.90
N ASN A 60 0.06 8.36 -5.12
CA ASN A 60 -1.23 7.81 -5.57
C ASN A 60 -2.16 8.93 -6.06
N PHE A 61 -2.29 10.01 -5.29
CA PHE A 61 -3.13 11.15 -5.67
C PHE A 61 -2.59 11.87 -6.90
N GLN A 62 -1.28 12.03 -7.02
CA GLN A 62 -0.66 12.58 -8.23
C GLN A 62 -0.89 11.69 -9.45
N ALA A 63 -0.66 10.39 -9.33
CA ALA A 63 -0.88 9.43 -10.41
C ALA A 63 -2.36 9.38 -10.84
N GLY A 64 -3.28 9.64 -9.91
CA GLY A 64 -4.72 9.71 -10.13
C GLY A 64 -5.25 11.07 -10.62
N ASP A 65 -4.39 12.04 -10.96
CA ASP A 65 -4.75 13.40 -11.39
C ASP A 65 -5.64 14.18 -10.42
N GLU A 66 -5.50 13.94 -9.11
CA GLU A 66 -6.22 14.75 -8.12
C GLU A 66 -5.62 16.16 -8.04
N GLU A 67 -6.49 17.18 -8.03
CA GLU A 67 -6.07 18.60 -8.04
C GLU A 67 -5.23 18.98 -6.80
N ASN A 68 -5.55 18.39 -5.66
CA ASN A 68 -4.96 18.76 -4.36
C ASN A 68 -4.36 17.53 -3.64
N PRO A 69 -3.30 16.91 -4.19
CA PRO A 69 -2.75 15.65 -3.68
C PRO A 69 -2.21 15.79 -2.26
N LEU A 70 -1.64 16.94 -1.91
CA LEU A 70 -1.10 17.22 -0.57
C LEU A 70 -2.21 17.35 0.48
N LEU A 71 -3.31 18.04 0.13
CA LEU A 71 -4.47 18.18 1.01
C LEU A 71 -5.10 16.82 1.34
N TRP A 72 -5.30 15.98 0.32
CA TRP A 72 -5.86 14.64 0.51
C TRP A 72 -4.94 13.73 1.31
N THR A 73 -3.62 13.84 1.09
CA THR A 73 -2.62 13.10 1.88
C THR A 73 -2.69 13.48 3.35
N ILE A 74 -2.73 14.77 3.69
CA ILE A 74 -2.81 15.23 5.08
C ILE A 74 -4.12 14.77 5.72
N LEU A 75 -5.25 14.91 5.02
CA LEU A 75 -6.56 14.51 5.54
C LEU A 75 -6.67 13.01 5.85
N LEU A 76 -5.91 12.14 5.16
CA LEU A 76 -5.87 10.70 5.49
C LEU A 76 -5.35 10.42 6.90
N PHE A 77 -4.47 11.29 7.43
CA PHE A 77 -3.89 11.16 8.75
C PHE A 77 -4.68 11.89 9.84
N VAL A 78 -5.75 12.63 9.49
CA VAL A 78 -6.63 13.25 10.47
C VAL A 78 -7.75 12.27 10.85
N PRO A 79 -7.77 11.76 12.08
CA PRO A 79 -8.79 10.80 12.50
C PRO A 79 -10.20 11.42 12.42
N CYS A 80 -11.21 10.56 12.27
CA CYS A 80 -12.64 10.90 12.23
C CYS A 80 -13.15 11.67 11.00
N ILE A 81 -12.31 12.43 10.27
CA ILE A 81 -12.72 13.20 9.08
C ILE A 81 -12.13 12.68 7.76
N ASN A 82 -11.29 11.63 7.83
CA ASN A 82 -10.58 11.07 6.67
C ASN A 82 -11.47 10.35 5.65
N ILE A 83 -12.78 10.22 5.88
CA ILE A 83 -13.73 9.53 4.98
C ILE A 83 -13.66 10.12 3.57
N VAL A 84 -13.65 11.45 3.45
CA VAL A 84 -13.57 12.13 2.15
C VAL A 84 -12.25 11.82 1.45
N ALA A 85 -11.15 11.80 2.19
CA ALA A 85 -9.83 11.50 1.65
C ALA A 85 -9.71 10.03 1.20
N ILE A 86 -10.37 9.10 1.89
CA ILE A 86 -10.45 7.69 1.48
C ILE A 86 -11.23 7.55 0.16
N VAL A 87 -12.37 8.22 0.03
CA VAL A 87 -13.15 8.21 -1.22
C VAL A 87 -12.30 8.77 -2.38
N LYS A 88 -11.58 9.87 -2.13
CA LYS A 88 -10.64 10.45 -3.09
C LYS A 88 -9.51 9.51 -3.46
N LEU A 89 -8.99 8.73 -2.51
CA LEU A 89 -7.95 7.75 -2.78
C LEU A 89 -8.47 6.64 -3.71
N ILE A 90 -9.71 6.19 -3.51
CA ILE A 90 -10.35 5.21 -4.40
C ILE A 90 -10.52 5.79 -5.80
N ILE A 91 -10.97 7.03 -5.93
CA ILE A 91 -11.10 7.73 -7.23
C ILE A 91 -9.75 7.82 -7.93
N ALA A 92 -8.69 8.20 -7.20
CA ALA A 92 -7.33 8.25 -7.74
C ALA A 92 -6.89 6.89 -8.30
N TRP A 93 -7.13 5.80 -7.57
CA TRP A 93 -6.84 4.44 -8.06
C TRP A 93 -7.68 4.02 -9.27
N VAL A 94 -8.97 4.43 -9.34
CA VAL A 94 -9.80 4.20 -10.52
C VAL A 94 -9.21 4.91 -11.74
N THR A 95 -8.76 6.16 -11.58
CA THR A 95 -8.08 6.91 -12.64
C THR A 95 -6.78 6.24 -13.05
N ILE A 96 -5.95 5.77 -12.11
CA ILE A 96 -4.72 5.00 -12.39
C ILE A 96 -5.05 3.76 -13.22
N CYS A 97 -6.05 2.96 -12.83
CA CYS A 97 -6.46 1.79 -13.61
C CYS A 97 -6.87 2.17 -15.03
N ARG A 98 -7.62 3.26 -15.21
CA ARG A 98 -8.03 3.74 -16.54
C ARG A 98 -6.84 4.20 -17.39
N LYS A 99 -5.87 4.91 -16.80
CA LYS A 99 -4.62 5.32 -17.47
C LYS A 99 -3.79 4.13 -17.94
N LEU A 100 -3.83 3.04 -17.18
CA LEU A 100 -3.15 1.78 -17.52
C LEU A 100 -4.00 0.88 -18.44
N GLU A 101 -5.15 1.37 -18.92
CA GLU A 101 -6.11 0.61 -19.73
C GLU A 101 -6.59 -0.69 -19.06
N LYS A 102 -6.65 -0.69 -17.72
CA LYS A 102 -7.10 -1.81 -16.89
C LYS A 102 -8.47 -1.56 -16.28
N SER A 103 -9.16 -2.65 -16.01
CA SER A 103 -10.48 -2.63 -15.38
C SER A 103 -10.41 -2.13 -13.93
N PRO A 104 -11.12 -1.04 -13.55
CA PRO A 104 -11.16 -0.56 -12.17
C PRO A 104 -11.79 -1.53 -11.18
N TRP A 105 -12.56 -2.51 -11.68
CA TRP A 105 -13.17 -3.56 -10.86
C TRP A 105 -12.13 -4.43 -10.13
N LEU A 106 -10.88 -4.45 -10.62
CA LEU A 106 -9.76 -5.11 -9.94
C LEU A 106 -9.53 -4.56 -8.52
N LEU A 107 -9.86 -3.29 -8.27
CA LEU A 107 -9.65 -2.67 -6.96
C LEU A 107 -10.50 -3.32 -5.86
N LEU A 108 -11.63 -3.96 -6.19
CA LEU A 108 -12.46 -4.68 -5.23
C LEU A 108 -11.77 -5.94 -4.67
N LEU A 109 -10.84 -6.53 -5.42
CA LEU A 109 -10.04 -7.70 -5.01
C LEU A 109 -8.77 -7.31 -4.26
N MET A 110 -8.41 -6.03 -4.23
CA MET A 110 -7.19 -5.51 -3.59
C MET A 110 -7.04 -5.90 -2.12
N PRO A 111 -8.09 -5.97 -1.28
CA PRO A 111 -7.93 -6.39 0.12
C PRO A 111 -7.40 -7.82 0.28
N CYS A 112 -7.71 -8.71 -0.66
CA CYS A 112 -7.31 -10.11 -0.60
C CYS A 112 -6.03 -10.41 -1.40
N PHE A 113 -5.79 -9.66 -2.48
CA PHE A 113 -4.73 -9.96 -3.45
C PHE A 113 -3.88 -8.73 -3.81
N SER A 114 -3.69 -7.81 -2.85
CA SER A 114 -3.06 -6.49 -3.06
C SER A 114 -1.79 -6.54 -3.92
N VAL A 115 -0.78 -7.30 -3.52
CA VAL A 115 0.52 -7.37 -4.21
C VAL A 115 0.39 -7.97 -5.61
N LEU A 116 -0.46 -8.99 -5.80
CA LEU A 116 -0.67 -9.62 -7.11
C LEU A 116 -1.34 -8.65 -8.09
N ILE A 117 -2.31 -7.87 -7.61
CA ILE A 117 -3.01 -6.87 -8.42
C ILE A 117 -2.06 -5.73 -8.77
N LEU A 118 -1.26 -5.25 -7.82
CA LEU A 118 -0.24 -4.25 -8.11
C LEU A 118 0.78 -4.76 -9.13
N GLY A 119 1.20 -6.02 -9.05
CA GLY A 119 2.07 -6.64 -10.05
C GLY A 119 1.42 -6.72 -11.44
N TYR A 120 0.13 -7.06 -11.50
CA TYR A 120 -0.64 -7.06 -12.74
C TYR A 120 -0.75 -5.66 -13.35
N LEU A 121 -1.10 -4.64 -12.55
CA LEU A 121 -1.14 -3.25 -13.00
C LEU A 121 0.24 -2.75 -13.46
N ALA A 122 1.31 -3.18 -12.78
CA ALA A 122 2.67 -2.77 -13.09
C ALA A 122 3.20 -3.38 -14.39
N TYR A 123 2.81 -4.59 -14.79
CA TYR A 123 3.44 -5.31 -15.91
C TYR A 123 2.50 -5.88 -16.98
N GLY A 124 1.26 -6.18 -16.64
CA GLY A 124 0.33 -6.88 -17.54
C GLY A 124 -0.70 -5.98 -18.14
#